data_AF-A0A0G0ZEZ9-F1
#
_entry.id   AF-A0A0G0ZEZ9-F1
#
_cell.length_a   1.000
_cell.length_b   1.000
_cell.length_c   1.000
_cell.angle_alpha   90.00
_cell.angle_beta   90.00
_cell.angle_gamma   90.00
#
_symmetry.space_group_name_H-M   'P 1'
#
loop_
_entity.id
_entity.type
_entity.pdbx_description
1 polymer ?
#
loop_
_entity_poly.entity_id
_entity_poly.type
_entity_poly.pdbx_seq_one_letter_code
_entity_poly.pdbx_strand_id
1 'polypeptide(L)'
;MAKDWPLYFKERLIMGDLSSNVGVATLWMPKESVVSELDEGSFSVCGQLYTKRGINPLLRNLLANTLIRYVIVCGVDRQGSGEALLKFFKNGVSEESGGAGELKGWKILGDDEALLDKEITKEALDLIRINVEVFDLRMKPLGEVNGLIASLEKKVPYAEPVLFPEPAKDEVKQYPSDLSVFKLRRETIADAWLDALKVVNRFGVEIPGMYGQVKEVHNLSIVIEKEDPKSPKLEPFLKFGKEGLDLYIKG
;
A
#
# COMPACT_ATOMS: atom_id res chain seq x y z
N MET A 1 2.38 13.27 21.92
CA MET A 1 2.14 13.31 20.46
C MET A 1 3.49 13.45 19.75
N ALA A 2 3.73 12.70 18.68
CA ALA A 2 4.96 12.78 17.90
C ALA A 2 5.06 14.11 17.13
N LYS A 3 6.30 14.54 16.86
CA LYS A 3 6.57 15.69 15.97
C LYS A 3 6.02 15.35 14.58
N ASP A 4 5.32 16.31 13.96
CA ASP A 4 4.70 16.20 12.63
C ASP A 4 3.47 15.29 12.49
N TRP A 5 2.84 14.91 13.61
CA TRP A 5 1.57 14.18 13.60
C TRP A 5 0.45 14.95 12.83
N PRO A 6 -0.47 14.25 12.11
CA PRO A 6 -0.47 12.81 11.79
C PRO A 6 0.61 12.42 10.79
N LEU A 7 1.18 11.22 10.95
CA LEU A 7 2.26 10.71 10.11
C LEU A 7 1.75 10.22 8.76
N TYR A 8 0.53 9.67 8.73
CA TYR A 8 -0.05 9.07 7.54
C TYR A 8 -1.27 9.84 7.08
N PHE A 9 -1.32 10.11 5.78
CA PHE A 9 -2.47 10.71 5.07
C PHE A 9 -2.93 12.06 5.61
N LYS A 10 -2.05 12.87 6.20
CA LYS A 10 -2.36 14.19 6.76
C LYS A 10 -3.23 15.05 5.84
N GLU A 11 -2.90 15.12 4.55
CA GLU A 11 -3.64 15.88 3.52
C GLU A 11 -5.06 15.34 3.24
N ARG A 12 -5.39 14.14 3.71
CA ARG A 12 -6.70 13.49 3.53
C ARG A 12 -7.50 13.40 4.82
N LEU A 13 -6.98 13.93 5.92
CA LEU A 13 -7.63 13.97 7.22
C LEU A 13 -8.13 15.38 7.51
N ILE A 14 -9.24 15.48 8.24
CA ILE A 14 -9.68 16.75 8.82
C ILE A 14 -9.11 16.82 10.22
N MET A 15 -8.35 17.88 10.50
CA MET A 15 -7.80 18.16 11.82
C MET A 15 -8.78 18.99 12.62
N GLY A 16 -9.02 18.58 13.87
CA GLY A 16 -9.80 19.34 14.85
C GLY A 16 -8.90 19.90 15.95
N ASP A 17 -9.35 19.82 17.20
CA ASP A 17 -8.56 20.22 18.36
C ASP A 17 -7.54 19.13 18.71
N LEU A 18 -6.26 19.43 18.54
CA LEU A 18 -5.17 18.52 18.84
C LEU A 18 -5.06 18.14 20.33
N SER A 19 -5.77 18.85 21.21
CA SER A 19 -5.91 18.51 22.63
C SER A 19 -7.10 17.57 22.93
N SER A 20 -7.97 17.30 21.96
CA SER A 20 -9.02 16.29 22.07
C SER A 20 -8.43 14.88 22.07
N ASN A 21 -9.05 13.99 22.83
CA ASN A 21 -8.71 12.57 22.93
C ASN A 21 -9.58 11.68 22.03
N VAL A 22 -10.28 12.27 21.05
CA VAL A 22 -11.23 11.56 20.18
C VAL A 22 -10.74 11.56 18.72
N GLY A 23 -10.68 10.38 18.11
CA GLY A 23 -10.53 10.19 16.66
C GLY A 23 -11.83 9.67 16.05
N VAL A 24 -12.13 10.07 14.82
CA VAL A 24 -13.36 9.67 14.10
C VAL A 24 -13.02 8.97 12.79
N ALA A 25 -13.53 7.76 12.61
CA ALA A 25 -13.43 6.95 11.40
C ALA A 25 -14.80 6.85 10.72
N THR A 26 -15.00 7.57 9.62
CA THR A 26 -16.32 7.75 8.97
C THR A 26 -16.63 6.70 7.90
N LEU A 27 -15.78 5.67 7.78
CA LEU A 27 -15.91 4.59 6.80
C LEU A 27 -16.13 5.15 5.37
N TRP A 28 -17.25 4.80 4.73
CA TRP A 28 -17.60 5.28 3.39
C TRP A 28 -18.42 6.57 3.36
N MET A 29 -18.75 7.15 4.51
CA MET A 29 -19.41 8.44 4.57
C MET A 29 -18.36 9.56 4.37
N PRO A 30 -18.64 10.60 3.57
CA PRO A 30 -17.77 11.76 3.44
C PRO A 30 -17.47 12.37 4.82
N LYS A 31 -16.19 12.50 5.17
CA LYS A 31 -15.76 13.04 6.47
C LYS A 31 -16.21 14.48 6.67
N GLU A 32 -16.34 15.24 5.58
CA GLU A 32 -16.84 16.61 5.57
C GLU A 32 -18.30 16.67 6.06
N SER A 33 -19.14 15.73 5.62
CA SER A 33 -20.55 15.62 6.05
C SER A 33 -20.70 15.16 7.50
N VAL A 34 -19.72 14.42 8.03
CA VAL A 34 -19.71 14.04 9.45
C VAL A 34 -19.28 15.22 10.29
N VAL A 35 -18.16 15.86 9.95
CA VAL A 35 -17.60 16.99 10.70
C VAL A 35 -18.56 18.17 10.77
N SER A 36 -19.37 18.41 9.73
CA SER A 36 -20.37 19.49 9.76
C SER A 36 -21.45 19.33 10.85
N GLU A 37 -21.61 18.12 11.40
CA GLU A 37 -22.57 17.80 12.45
C GLU A 37 -21.91 17.58 13.82
N LEU A 38 -20.58 17.69 13.89
CA LEU A 38 -19.84 17.56 15.15
C LEU A 38 -19.54 18.93 15.74
N ASP A 39 -19.57 19.02 17.06
CA ASP A 39 -19.22 20.26 17.76
C ASP A 39 -17.76 20.64 17.51
N GLU A 40 -17.48 21.95 17.40
CA GLU A 40 -16.12 22.45 17.22
C GLU A 40 -15.23 22.04 18.40
N GLY A 41 -14.03 21.52 18.11
CA GLY A 41 -13.08 21.05 19.12
C GLY A 41 -13.44 19.72 19.80
N SER A 42 -14.55 19.07 19.41
CA SER A 42 -14.96 17.78 19.99
C SER A 42 -14.06 16.60 19.60
N PHE A 43 -13.35 16.71 18.48
CA PHE A 43 -12.45 15.66 17.97
C PHE A 43 -11.07 16.22 17.62
N SER A 44 -10.07 15.33 17.59
CA SER A 44 -8.70 15.63 17.20
C SER A 44 -8.45 15.41 15.72
N VAL A 45 -8.95 14.30 15.19
CA VAL A 45 -8.79 13.95 13.78
C VAL A 45 -9.99 13.16 13.27
N CYS A 46 -10.41 13.46 12.05
CA CYS A 46 -11.50 12.77 11.37
C CYS A 46 -11.04 12.30 9.98
N GLY A 47 -11.33 11.05 9.64
CA GLY A 47 -10.90 10.45 8.38
C GLY A 47 -11.77 9.30 7.92
N GLN A 48 -11.66 8.97 6.65
CA GLN A 48 -12.38 7.84 6.05
C GLN A 48 -11.53 6.58 6.13
N LEU A 49 -12.14 5.50 6.62
CA LEU A 49 -11.51 4.18 6.70
C LEU A 49 -12.18 3.25 5.68
N TYR A 50 -11.72 3.34 4.43
CA TYR A 50 -12.37 2.62 3.32
C TYR A 50 -12.07 1.13 3.26
N THR A 51 -10.82 0.74 3.54
CA THR A 51 -10.31 -0.61 3.33
C THR A 51 -9.70 -1.17 4.61
N LYS A 52 -9.65 -2.49 4.73
CA LYS A 52 -8.99 -3.18 5.85
C LYS A 52 -7.50 -2.81 5.97
N ARG A 53 -6.81 -2.52 4.86
CA ARG A 53 -5.42 -2.03 4.85
C ARG A 53 -5.28 -0.62 5.43
N GLY A 54 -6.34 0.18 5.41
CA GLY A 54 -6.38 1.48 6.08
C GLY A 54 -6.30 1.41 7.61
N ILE A 55 -6.44 0.22 8.21
CA ILE A 55 -6.28 0.04 9.66
C ILE A 55 -4.82 0.27 10.07
N ASN A 56 -3.83 -0.16 9.27
CA ASN A 56 -2.41 0.07 9.56
C ASN A 56 -2.05 1.55 9.79
N PRO A 57 -2.29 2.47 8.85
CA PRO A 57 -2.00 3.89 9.06
C PRO A 57 -2.84 4.50 10.18
N LEU A 58 -4.06 4.02 10.43
CA LEU A 58 -4.87 4.43 11.58
C LEU A 58 -4.16 4.07 12.89
N LEU A 59 -3.78 2.80 13.08
CA LEU A 59 -3.11 2.33 14.30
C LEU A 59 -1.76 3.02 14.50
N ARG A 60 -0.99 3.23 13.43
CA ARG A 60 0.28 3.98 13.49
C ARG A 60 0.07 5.43 13.91
N ASN A 61 -0.98 6.10 13.43
CA ASN A 61 -1.35 7.44 13.89
C ASN A 61 -1.79 7.45 15.36
N LEU A 62 -2.48 6.41 15.86
CA LEU A 62 -2.83 6.29 17.29
C LEU A 62 -1.60 6.09 18.17
N LEU A 63 -0.65 5.26 17.75
CA LEU A 63 0.62 5.04 18.46
C LEU A 63 1.49 6.31 18.47
N ALA A 64 1.44 7.10 17.41
CA ALA A 64 2.11 8.39 17.33
C ALA A 64 1.40 9.50 18.12
N ASN A 65 0.11 9.34 18.45
CA ASN A 65 -0.64 10.26 19.29
C ASN A 65 -1.45 9.53 20.37
N THR A 66 -0.74 9.20 21.44
CA THR A 66 -1.26 8.50 22.62
C THR A 66 -2.29 9.31 23.43
N LEU A 67 -2.54 10.59 23.08
CA LEU A 67 -3.65 11.37 23.63
C LEU A 67 -5.00 10.86 23.14
N ILE A 68 -5.07 10.25 21.95
CA ILE A 68 -6.33 9.68 21.46
C ILE A 68 -6.66 8.44 22.29
N ARG A 69 -7.77 8.51 23.01
CA ARG A 69 -8.30 7.44 23.88
C ARG A 69 -9.60 6.84 23.38
N TYR A 70 -10.22 7.50 22.40
CA TYR A 70 -11.50 7.08 21.84
C TYR A 70 -11.43 7.09 20.33
N VAL A 71 -11.92 6.02 19.70
CA VAL A 71 -12.13 5.95 18.25
C VAL A 71 -13.61 5.72 17.99
N ILE A 72 -14.24 6.67 17.32
CA ILE A 72 -15.63 6.58 16.92
C ILE A 72 -15.71 6.05 15.50
N VAL A 73 -16.38 4.91 15.31
CA VAL A 73 -16.61 4.31 14.00
C VAL A 73 -18.04 4.61 13.58
N CYS A 74 -18.23 5.43 12.55
CA CYS A 74 -19.56 5.81 12.07
C CYS A 74 -19.65 5.75 10.55
N GLY A 75 -20.87 5.89 10.02
CA GLY A 75 -21.13 5.79 8.58
C GLY A 75 -21.34 4.36 8.08
N VAL A 76 -21.20 4.16 6.77
CA VAL A 76 -21.51 2.91 6.07
C VAL A 76 -20.26 2.07 5.88
N ASP A 77 -20.29 0.79 6.26
CA ASP A 77 -19.15 -0.13 6.13
C ASP A 77 -19.26 -1.00 4.86
N ARG A 78 -18.81 -0.47 3.70
CA ARG A 78 -18.98 -1.19 2.43
C ARG A 78 -17.93 -2.29 2.16
N GLN A 79 -16.77 -2.21 2.79
CA GLN A 79 -15.67 -3.18 2.59
C GLN A 79 -15.25 -3.90 3.88
N GLY A 80 -16.07 -3.81 4.94
CA GLY A 80 -15.83 -4.49 6.21
C GLY A 80 -14.62 -3.96 6.98
N SER A 81 -14.16 -2.74 6.71
CA SER A 81 -13.01 -2.14 7.39
C SER A 81 -13.36 -1.71 8.81
N GLY A 82 -14.59 -1.23 9.03
CA GLY A 82 -15.10 -0.94 10.36
C GLY A 82 -15.25 -2.21 11.19
N GLU A 83 -15.84 -3.24 10.60
CA GLU A 83 -15.98 -4.58 11.21
C GLU A 83 -14.62 -5.18 11.58
N ALA A 84 -13.64 -5.13 10.68
CA ALA A 84 -12.28 -5.61 10.96
C ALA A 84 -11.61 -4.82 12.09
N LEU A 85 -11.80 -3.49 12.15
CA LEU A 85 -11.28 -2.67 13.24
C LEU A 85 -11.91 -3.07 14.60
N LEU A 86 -13.22 -3.27 14.64
CA LEU A 86 -13.92 -3.70 15.87
C LEU A 86 -13.45 -5.09 16.32
N LYS A 87 -13.26 -6.02 15.38
CA LYS A 87 -12.69 -7.36 15.66
C LYS A 87 -11.26 -7.27 16.17
N PHE A 88 -10.44 -6.35 15.66
CA PHE A 88 -9.10 -6.10 16.20
C PHE A 88 -9.16 -5.72 17.67
N PHE A 89 -9.97 -4.74 18.04
CA PHE A 89 -10.10 -4.32 19.44
C PHE A 89 -10.64 -5.46 20.33
N LYS A 90 -11.67 -6.17 19.87
CA LYS A 90 -12.33 -7.23 20.63
C LYS A 90 -11.48 -8.50 20.77
N ASN A 91 -10.96 -9.02 19.66
CA ASN A 91 -10.36 -10.36 19.59
C ASN A 91 -8.83 -10.32 19.53
N GLY A 92 -8.26 -9.25 18.97
CA GLY A 92 -6.83 -9.13 18.77
C GLY A 92 -6.33 -9.75 17.47
N VAL A 93 -5.11 -10.24 17.51
CA VAL A 93 -4.40 -10.74 16.34
C VAL A 93 -3.68 -12.06 16.63
N SER A 94 -3.41 -12.81 15.56
CA SER A 94 -2.48 -13.92 15.53
C SER A 94 -1.36 -13.66 14.51
N GLU A 95 -0.24 -14.35 14.67
CA GLU A 95 0.83 -14.33 13.68
C GLU A 95 0.34 -14.93 12.35
N GLU A 96 0.68 -14.27 11.25
CA GLU A 96 0.51 -14.77 9.90
C GLU A 96 1.91 -15.01 9.31
N SER A 97 2.24 -16.28 9.04
CA SER A 97 3.53 -16.68 8.50
C SER A 97 3.44 -17.03 7.02
N GLY A 98 4.50 -16.75 6.28
CA GLY A 98 4.65 -17.14 4.89
C GLY A 98 5.09 -18.59 4.71
N GLY A 99 5.26 -18.99 3.45
CA GLY A 99 5.58 -20.37 3.09
C GLY A 99 6.94 -20.84 3.60
N ALA A 100 7.87 -19.93 3.89
CA ALA A 100 9.17 -20.23 4.47
C ALA A 100 9.22 -19.95 5.99
N GLY A 101 8.07 -19.73 6.63
CA GLY A 101 7.96 -19.45 8.06
C GLY A 101 8.26 -17.99 8.43
N GLU A 102 8.49 -17.11 7.45
CA GLU A 102 8.73 -15.70 7.68
C GLU A 102 7.46 -14.98 8.15
N LEU A 103 7.56 -14.11 9.16
CA LEU A 103 6.42 -13.31 9.61
C LEU A 103 5.98 -12.35 8.50
N LYS A 104 4.75 -12.51 8.02
CA LYS A 104 4.13 -11.61 7.05
C LYS A 104 3.40 -10.45 7.72
N GLY A 105 2.87 -10.68 8.92
CA GLY A 105 2.13 -9.67 9.67
C GLY A 105 1.24 -10.28 10.73
N TRP A 106 0.25 -9.51 11.16
CA TRP A 106 -0.68 -9.91 12.21
C TRP A 106 -2.10 -10.01 11.65
N LYS A 107 -2.63 -11.23 11.57
CA LYS A 107 -4.00 -11.46 11.11
C LYS A 107 -4.97 -11.08 12.21
N ILE A 108 -5.98 -10.26 11.90
CA ILE A 108 -7.03 -9.93 12.86
C ILE A 108 -7.92 -11.14 13.09
N LEU A 109 -8.08 -11.54 14.36
CA LEU A 109 -8.85 -12.71 14.72
C LEU A 109 -10.34 -12.50 14.42
N GLY A 110 -10.90 -13.40 13.61
CA GLY A 110 -12.29 -13.35 13.14
C GLY A 110 -12.49 -12.53 11.87
N ASP A 111 -11.43 -12.00 11.24
CA ASP A 111 -11.48 -11.47 9.88
C ASP A 111 -10.66 -12.36 8.92
N ASP A 112 -11.16 -12.52 7.71
CA ASP A 112 -10.55 -13.43 6.74
C ASP A 112 -9.33 -12.83 6.03
N GLU A 113 -9.27 -11.50 5.92
CA GLU A 113 -8.33 -10.81 5.02
C GLU A 113 -7.51 -9.71 5.70
N ALA A 114 -7.97 -9.18 6.83
CA ALA A 114 -7.34 -8.05 7.47
C ALA A 114 -5.98 -8.45 8.09
N LEU A 115 -4.91 -7.92 7.49
CA LEU A 115 -3.54 -8.17 7.88
C LEU A 115 -2.84 -6.85 8.26
N LEU A 116 -2.38 -6.78 9.51
CA LEU A 116 -1.60 -5.67 10.02
C LEU A 116 -0.11 -5.86 9.73
N ASP A 117 0.60 -4.75 9.60
CA ASP A 117 2.02 -4.73 9.24
C ASP A 117 2.87 -5.42 10.33
N LYS A 118 3.79 -6.29 9.90
CA LYS A 118 4.72 -6.99 10.80
C LYS A 118 5.66 -6.04 11.56
N GLU A 119 5.89 -4.85 11.02
CA GLU A 119 6.75 -3.83 11.64
C GLU A 119 6.15 -3.30 12.95
N ILE A 120 4.82 -3.34 13.12
CA ILE A 120 4.17 -2.97 14.38
C ILE A 120 4.27 -4.18 15.31
N THR A 121 4.91 -4.02 16.48
CA THR A 121 5.05 -5.15 17.40
C THR A 121 3.72 -5.55 18.03
N LYS A 122 3.60 -6.82 18.44
CA LYS A 122 2.40 -7.31 19.13
C LYS A 122 2.11 -6.52 20.41
N GLU A 123 3.16 -6.13 21.14
CA GLU A 123 3.04 -5.34 22.36
C GLU A 123 2.45 -3.96 22.08
N ALA A 124 2.81 -3.33 20.95
CA ALA A 124 2.24 -2.05 20.55
C ALA A 124 0.78 -2.18 20.11
N LEU A 125 0.43 -3.28 19.42
CA LEU A 125 -0.97 -3.58 19.09
C LEU A 125 -1.80 -3.78 20.37
N ASP A 126 -1.30 -4.56 21.32
CA ASP A 126 -1.96 -4.78 22.61
C ASP A 126 -2.03 -3.49 23.45
N LEU A 127 -1.00 -2.62 23.39
CA LEU A 127 -1.00 -1.31 24.03
C LEU A 127 -2.17 -0.44 23.56
N ILE A 128 -2.44 -0.38 22.26
CA ILE A 128 -3.61 0.34 21.72
C ILE A 128 -4.89 -0.28 22.24
N ARG A 129 -5.03 -1.61 22.14
CA ARG A 129 -6.26 -2.32 22.53
C ARG A 129 -6.64 -2.13 24.00
N ILE A 130 -5.64 -2.03 24.87
CA ILE A 130 -5.85 -1.82 26.31
C ILE A 130 -6.25 -0.37 26.60
N ASN A 131 -5.69 0.60 25.87
CA ASN A 131 -5.78 2.01 26.24
C ASN A 131 -6.77 2.84 25.43
N VAL A 132 -7.18 2.35 24.26
CA VAL A 132 -8.12 3.03 23.35
C VAL A 132 -9.43 2.26 23.31
N GLU A 133 -10.51 2.96 23.59
CA GLU A 133 -11.87 2.43 23.49
C GLU A 133 -12.43 2.73 22.09
N VAL A 134 -13.06 1.74 21.46
CA VAL A 134 -13.70 1.90 20.16
C VAL A 134 -15.21 1.83 20.31
N PHE A 135 -15.92 2.79 19.71
CA PHE A 135 -17.38 2.83 19.72
C PHE A 135 -17.93 2.57 18.32
N ASP A 136 -18.80 1.56 18.22
CA ASP A 136 -19.53 1.24 16.99
C ASP A 136 -20.83 2.06 16.92
N LEU A 137 -20.81 3.09 16.08
CA LEU A 137 -21.94 3.93 15.73
C LEU A 137 -22.22 3.86 14.22
N ARG A 138 -21.89 2.73 13.59
CA ARG A 138 -22.22 2.49 12.19
C ARG A 138 -23.73 2.60 11.98
N MET A 139 -24.10 3.24 10.88
CA MET A 139 -25.51 3.50 10.51
C MET A 139 -26.34 4.31 11.53
N LYS A 140 -25.73 4.86 12.59
CA LYS A 140 -26.43 5.73 13.55
C LYS A 140 -26.56 7.16 13.04
N PRO A 141 -27.60 7.90 13.46
CA PRO A 141 -27.71 9.34 13.20
C PRO A 141 -26.49 10.10 13.74
N LEU A 142 -26.04 11.12 13.02
CA LEU A 142 -24.86 11.91 13.42
C LEU A 142 -25.07 12.69 14.73
N GLY A 143 -26.33 13.04 15.07
CA GLY A 143 -26.64 13.60 16.39
C GLY A 143 -26.32 12.64 17.56
N GLU A 144 -26.49 11.33 17.37
CA GLU A 144 -26.07 10.33 18.38
C GLU A 144 -24.54 10.23 18.44
N VAL A 145 -23.86 10.38 17.31
CA VAL A 145 -22.39 10.42 17.24
C VAL A 145 -21.86 11.63 18.02
N ASN A 146 -22.38 12.82 17.76
CA ASN A 146 -21.98 14.05 18.46
C ASN A 146 -22.31 13.97 19.96
N GLY A 147 -23.51 13.48 20.29
CA GLY A 147 -23.93 13.29 21.69
C GLY A 147 -23.04 12.33 22.46
N LEU A 148 -22.61 11.21 21.85
CA LEU A 148 -21.64 10.31 22.48
C LEU A 148 -20.31 11.02 22.69
N ILE A 149 -19.76 11.68 21.66
CA ILE A 149 -18.47 12.39 21.76
C ILE A 149 -18.49 13.41 22.89
N ALA A 150 -19.56 14.21 23.00
CA ALA A 150 -19.72 15.20 24.05
C ALA A 150 -19.77 14.60 25.47
N SER A 151 -20.18 13.32 25.61
CA SER A 151 -20.23 12.63 26.90
C SER A 151 -18.91 11.99 27.33
N LEU A 152 -17.90 11.94 26.44
CA LEU A 152 -16.63 11.27 26.73
C LEU A 152 -15.73 12.13 27.61
N GLU A 153 -15.12 11.49 28.61
CA GLU A 153 -14.21 12.16 29.53
C GLU A 153 -12.89 12.54 28.86
N LYS A 154 -12.36 13.72 29.18
CA LYS A 154 -11.00 14.07 28.76
C LYS A 154 -9.99 13.23 29.54
N LYS A 155 -9.16 12.48 28.82
CA LYS A 155 -8.14 11.59 29.37
C LYS A 155 -6.74 12.06 28.97
N VAL A 156 -5.75 11.71 29.78
CA VAL A 156 -4.34 11.99 29.51
C VAL A 156 -3.74 10.93 28.56
N PRO A 157 -2.58 11.23 27.94
CA PRO A 157 -1.84 10.27 27.14
C PRO A 157 -1.51 9.00 27.93
N TYR A 158 -1.65 7.83 27.31
CA TYR A 158 -1.41 6.54 27.98
C TYR A 158 0.04 6.05 27.92
N ALA A 159 0.87 6.64 27.05
CA ALA A 159 2.27 6.29 26.86
C ALA A 159 2.99 7.40 26.10
N GLU A 160 4.32 7.28 25.96
CA GLU A 160 5.07 8.06 24.99
C GLU A 160 4.75 7.59 23.54
N PRO A 161 4.83 8.49 22.53
CA PRO A 161 4.61 8.12 21.15
C PRO A 161 5.57 7.02 20.66
N VAL A 162 5.03 6.01 19.98
CA VAL A 162 5.81 4.90 19.40
C VAL A 162 5.73 4.97 17.88
N LEU A 163 6.90 4.90 17.22
CA LEU A 163 7.03 5.01 15.78
C LEU A 163 7.56 3.70 15.18
N PHE A 164 7.10 3.37 13.99
CA PHE A 164 7.50 2.17 13.25
C PHE A 164 7.89 2.54 11.82
N PRO A 165 8.89 1.85 11.23
CA PRO A 165 9.25 2.06 9.83
C PRO A 165 8.10 1.69 8.90
N GLU A 166 8.07 2.28 7.71
CA GLU A 166 7.14 1.84 6.67
C GLU A 166 7.49 0.42 6.21
N PRO A 167 6.49 -0.40 5.83
CA PRO A 167 6.75 -1.70 5.21
C PRO A 167 7.64 -1.52 3.98
N ALA A 168 8.63 -2.40 3.83
CA ALA A 168 9.44 -2.43 2.63
C ALA A 168 8.52 -2.66 1.42
N LYS A 169 8.64 -1.80 0.41
CA LYS A 169 7.93 -2.02 -0.86
C LYS A 169 8.58 -3.21 -1.54
N ASP A 170 7.79 -4.18 -1.93
CA ASP A 170 8.27 -5.27 -2.77
C ASP A 170 8.85 -4.68 -4.07
N GLU A 171 10.08 -5.05 -4.39
CA GLU A 171 10.65 -4.70 -5.69
C GLU A 171 9.85 -5.42 -6.78
N VAL A 172 9.28 -4.65 -7.70
CA VAL A 172 8.61 -5.20 -8.88
C VAL A 172 9.69 -5.78 -9.80
N LYS A 173 9.98 -7.07 -9.63
CA LYS A 173 11.00 -7.77 -10.42
C LYS A 173 10.61 -7.93 -11.90
N GLN A 174 9.30 -8.05 -12.15
CA GLN A 174 8.72 -8.32 -13.46
C GLN A 174 7.30 -7.78 -13.53
N TYR A 175 6.90 -7.28 -14.70
CA TYR A 175 5.49 -6.97 -14.97
C TYR A 175 4.72 -8.24 -15.33
N PRO A 176 3.41 -8.33 -15.00
CA PRO A 176 2.60 -9.49 -15.39
C PRO A 176 2.59 -9.62 -16.92
N SER A 177 2.76 -10.87 -17.40
CA SER A 177 2.69 -11.24 -18.82
C SER A 177 2.34 -12.72 -18.95
N ASP A 178 2.03 -13.17 -20.16
CA ASP A 178 1.83 -14.59 -20.48
C ASP A 178 3.12 -15.43 -20.41
N LEU A 179 4.25 -14.82 -19.99
CA LEU A 179 5.59 -15.40 -19.80
C LEU A 179 6.25 -15.98 -21.07
N SER A 180 5.48 -16.12 -22.15
CA SER A 180 5.86 -16.78 -23.39
C SER A 180 5.06 -16.20 -24.55
N VAL A 181 5.60 -16.32 -25.76
CA VAL A 181 4.96 -15.89 -27.02
C VAL A 181 4.86 -14.37 -27.11
N PHE A 182 6.03 -13.72 -27.17
CA PHE A 182 6.12 -12.29 -27.47
C PHE A 182 6.23 -12.10 -28.97
N LYS A 183 5.29 -11.39 -29.60
CA LYS A 183 5.36 -11.09 -31.03
C LYS A 183 5.57 -9.60 -31.27
N LEU A 184 6.69 -9.26 -31.91
CA LEU A 184 7.01 -7.90 -32.31
C LEU A 184 7.01 -7.78 -33.84
N ARG A 185 6.53 -6.67 -34.36
CA ARG A 185 6.59 -6.33 -35.78
C ARG A 185 7.12 -4.91 -35.92
N ARG A 186 8.20 -4.71 -36.65
CA ARG A 186 8.80 -3.39 -36.86
C ARG A 186 9.25 -3.22 -38.29
N GLU A 187 9.39 -1.97 -38.71
CA GLU A 187 9.83 -1.65 -40.05
C GLU A 187 11.31 -2.01 -40.25
N THR A 188 12.15 -1.78 -39.23
CA THR A 188 13.60 -1.98 -39.26
C THR A 188 14.11 -2.85 -38.10
N ILE A 189 15.27 -3.49 -38.28
CA ILE A 189 16.01 -4.26 -37.27
C ILE A 189 16.38 -3.37 -36.08
N ALA A 190 16.75 -2.11 -36.34
CA ALA A 190 17.16 -1.19 -35.28
C ALA A 190 16.00 -0.90 -34.29
N ASP A 191 14.79 -0.67 -34.81
CA ASP A 191 13.59 -0.48 -33.98
C ASP A 191 13.19 -1.78 -33.28
N ALA A 192 13.27 -2.90 -34.00
CA ALA A 192 12.97 -4.22 -33.45
C ALA A 192 13.88 -4.58 -32.28
N TRP A 193 15.18 -4.24 -32.38
CA TRP A 193 16.17 -4.46 -31.34
C TRP A 193 15.81 -3.70 -30.05
N LEU A 194 15.46 -2.42 -30.17
CA LEU A 194 15.08 -1.62 -29.00
C LEU A 194 13.84 -2.20 -28.30
N ASP A 195 12.86 -2.69 -29.06
CA ASP A 195 11.66 -3.26 -28.47
C ASP A 195 11.86 -4.67 -27.94
N ALA A 196 12.75 -5.47 -28.55
CA ALA A 196 13.20 -6.73 -27.97
C ALA A 196 13.84 -6.50 -26.59
N LEU A 197 14.74 -5.52 -26.47
CA LEU A 197 15.33 -5.15 -25.19
C LEU A 197 14.30 -4.65 -24.18
N LYS A 198 13.31 -3.85 -24.60
CA LYS A 198 12.21 -3.43 -23.71
C LYS A 198 11.40 -4.63 -23.21
N VAL A 199 11.09 -5.59 -24.08
CA VAL A 199 10.35 -6.80 -23.72
C VAL A 199 11.14 -7.62 -22.70
N VAL A 200 12.42 -7.89 -22.96
CA VAL A 200 13.29 -8.62 -22.04
C VAL A 200 13.42 -7.91 -20.69
N ASN A 201 13.61 -6.58 -20.68
CA ASN A 201 13.79 -5.85 -19.42
C ASN A 201 12.53 -5.81 -18.56
N ARG A 202 11.35 -5.65 -19.18
CA ARG A 202 10.07 -5.51 -18.47
C ARG A 202 9.44 -6.85 -18.10
N PHE A 203 9.52 -7.82 -18.99
CA PHE A 203 8.80 -9.08 -18.89
C PHE A 203 9.72 -10.30 -18.79
N GLY A 204 11.04 -10.11 -18.81
CA GLY A 204 11.97 -11.22 -18.66
C GLY A 204 12.03 -11.75 -17.23
N VAL A 205 12.19 -13.07 -17.13
CA VAL A 205 12.46 -13.78 -15.88
C VAL A 205 13.98 -13.79 -15.66
N GLU A 206 14.41 -13.50 -14.44
CA GLU A 206 15.83 -13.61 -14.07
C GLU A 206 16.23 -15.07 -13.94
N ILE A 207 17.28 -15.46 -14.66
CA ILE A 207 17.85 -16.81 -14.64
C ILE A 207 19.38 -16.75 -14.50
N PRO A 208 20.01 -17.82 -13.97
CA PRO A 208 21.46 -17.93 -13.98
C PRO A 208 21.99 -18.03 -15.42
N GLY A 209 22.89 -17.12 -15.81
CA GLY A 209 23.63 -17.15 -17.05
C GLY A 209 25.12 -17.48 -16.83
N MET A 210 25.85 -17.67 -17.93
CA MET A 210 27.27 -18.06 -17.91
C MET A 210 28.19 -17.04 -17.20
N TYR A 211 27.82 -15.75 -17.20
CA TYR A 211 28.63 -14.65 -16.64
C TYR A 211 27.88 -13.85 -15.57
N GLY A 212 26.80 -14.39 -15.00
CA GLY A 212 25.96 -13.71 -14.01
C GLY A 212 24.47 -13.90 -14.28
N GLN A 213 23.64 -13.17 -13.53
CA GLN A 213 22.19 -13.19 -13.74
C GLN A 213 21.84 -12.50 -15.07
N VAL A 214 20.95 -13.12 -15.83
CA VAL A 214 20.42 -12.57 -17.09
C VAL A 214 18.90 -12.58 -17.06
N LYS A 215 18.26 -11.72 -17.87
CA LYS A 215 16.81 -11.79 -18.10
C LYS A 215 16.53 -12.52 -19.40
N GLU A 216 15.59 -13.45 -19.37
CA GLU A 216 15.13 -14.21 -20.54
C GLU A 216 13.62 -14.06 -20.72
N VAL A 217 13.17 -14.02 -21.97
CA VAL A 217 11.76 -14.25 -22.35
C VAL A 217 11.67 -15.45 -23.29
N HIS A 218 10.63 -16.26 -23.14
CA HIS A 218 10.43 -17.41 -24.01
C HIS A 218 9.65 -17.03 -25.28
N ASN A 219 10.03 -17.62 -26.41
CA ASN A 219 9.34 -17.49 -27.70
C ASN A 219 9.14 -16.03 -28.17
N LEU A 220 10.19 -15.20 -28.09
CA LEU A 220 10.21 -13.89 -28.74
C LEU A 220 10.35 -14.05 -30.26
N SER A 221 9.29 -13.72 -30.99
CA SER A 221 9.24 -13.71 -32.45
C SER A 221 9.22 -12.28 -32.97
N ILE A 222 10.13 -11.96 -33.89
CA ILE A 222 10.29 -10.64 -34.48
C ILE A 222 10.06 -10.72 -35.98
N VAL A 223 9.22 -9.83 -36.52
CA VAL A 223 8.99 -9.68 -37.96
C VAL A 223 9.46 -8.30 -38.38
N ILE A 224 10.36 -8.26 -39.38
CA ILE A 224 10.83 -7.03 -40.00
C ILE A 224 10.07 -6.81 -41.31
N GLU A 225 9.45 -5.65 -41.48
CA GLU A 225 8.46 -5.43 -42.54
C GLU A 225 8.98 -4.63 -43.74
N LYS A 226 9.94 -3.72 -43.53
CA LYS A 226 10.33 -2.72 -44.55
C LYS A 226 11.83 -2.47 -44.58
N GLU A 227 12.63 -3.52 -44.44
CA GLU A 227 14.09 -3.42 -44.50
C GLU A 227 14.67 -4.39 -45.52
N ASP A 228 15.66 -3.92 -46.28
CA ASP A 228 16.44 -4.78 -47.16
C ASP A 228 17.48 -5.55 -46.33
N PRO A 229 17.39 -6.89 -46.23
CA PRO A 229 18.35 -7.67 -45.46
C PRO A 229 19.78 -7.61 -46.02
N LYS A 230 19.97 -7.23 -47.29
CA LYS A 230 21.30 -7.06 -47.89
C LYS A 230 21.91 -5.68 -47.60
N SER A 231 21.10 -4.72 -47.15
CA SER A 231 21.53 -3.36 -46.86
C SER A 231 20.72 -2.77 -45.69
N PRO A 232 20.86 -3.33 -44.47
CA PRO A 232 20.08 -2.88 -43.32
C PRO A 232 20.47 -1.47 -42.88
N LYS A 233 19.53 -0.76 -42.26
CA LYS A 233 19.72 0.56 -41.68
C LYS A 233 20.47 0.43 -40.35
N LEU A 234 21.76 0.76 -40.37
CA LEU A 234 22.61 0.71 -39.18
C LEU A 234 22.54 2.02 -38.39
N GLU A 235 21.69 2.03 -37.37
CA GLU A 235 21.58 3.16 -36.45
C GLU A 235 22.81 3.27 -35.52
N PRO A 236 23.26 4.48 -35.16
CA PRO A 236 24.46 4.68 -34.33
C PRO A 236 24.44 3.93 -32.99
N PHE A 237 23.27 3.73 -32.39
CA PHE A 237 23.13 3.05 -31.10
C PHE A 237 23.41 1.55 -31.16
N LEU A 238 23.44 0.95 -32.36
CA LEU A 238 23.82 -0.44 -32.53
C LEU A 238 25.31 -0.68 -32.27
N LYS A 239 26.13 0.40 -32.30
CA LYS A 239 27.57 0.37 -32.03
C LYS A 239 28.37 -0.60 -32.92
N PHE A 240 27.86 -0.90 -34.11
CA PHE A 240 28.62 -1.56 -35.17
C PHE A 240 28.28 -0.91 -36.53
N GLY A 241 29.23 -0.98 -37.46
CA GLY A 241 29.09 -0.42 -38.80
C GLY A 241 29.07 -1.51 -39.88
N LYS A 242 28.96 -1.08 -41.14
CA LYS A 242 28.92 -1.97 -42.30
C LYS A 242 30.13 -2.90 -42.38
N GLU A 243 31.32 -2.38 -42.13
CA GLU A 243 32.57 -3.18 -42.11
C GLU A 243 32.51 -4.32 -41.09
N GLY A 244 31.99 -4.05 -39.89
CA GLY A 244 31.84 -5.06 -38.85
C GLY A 244 30.81 -6.14 -39.23
N LEU A 245 29.72 -5.74 -39.89
CA LEU A 245 28.73 -6.68 -40.42
C LEU A 245 29.31 -7.54 -41.55
N ASP A 246 30.05 -6.92 -42.48
CA ASP A 246 30.68 -7.60 -43.61
C ASP A 246 31.72 -8.61 -43.13
N LEU A 247 32.47 -8.29 -42.07
CA LEU A 247 33.40 -9.23 -41.42
C LEU A 247 32.65 -10.42 -40.83
N TYR A 248 31.59 -10.18 -40.04
CA TYR A 248 30.80 -11.24 -39.41
C TYR A 248 30.20 -12.22 -40.44
N ILE A 249 29.71 -11.71 -41.58
CA ILE A 249 29.12 -12.54 -42.63
C ILE A 249 30.18 -13.42 -43.33
N LYS A 250 31.40 -12.91 -43.48
CA LYS A 250 32.48 -13.62 -44.17
C LYS A 250 33.15 -14.69 -43.30
N GLY A 251 33.04 -14.57 -41.97
CA GLY A 251 33.71 -15.44 -40.99
C GLY A 251 35.08 -14.88 -40.60
#